data_AF-A0A2E5K2J9-F1
#
_entry.id   AF-A0A2E5K2J9-F1
#
_cell.length_a   1.000
_cell.length_b   1.000
_cell.length_c   1.000
_cell.angle_alpha   90.00
_cell.angle_beta   90.00
_cell.angle_gamma   90.00
#
_symmetry.space_group_name_H-M   'P 1'
#
loop_
_entity.id
_entity.type
_entity.pdbx_description
1 polymer ?
#
loop_
_entity_poly.entity_id
_entity_poly.type
_entity_poly.pdbx_seq_one_letter_code
_entity_poly.pdbx_strand_id
1 'polypeptide(L)'
;KHRQQKHSGRIHTGVKARACNDVWSVDFKSWWHLNNQQLCEPLTVRDEWSRFLLDVWILSNGRREQVRRCFDQLFERHGNF
;
A
#
# COMPACT_ATOMS: atom_id res chain seq x y z
N LYS A 1 17.43 -28.66 4.81
CA LYS A 1 18.17 -27.42 4.50
C LYS A 1 17.45 -26.25 5.19
N HIS A 2 17.80 -25.93 6.44
CA HIS A 2 17.16 -24.88 7.22
C HIS A 2 17.65 -23.50 6.76
N ARG A 3 16.76 -22.71 6.16
CA ARG A 3 17.01 -21.29 5.83
C ARG A 3 17.04 -20.53 7.15
N GLN A 4 18.20 -20.06 7.58
CA GLN A 4 18.32 -19.15 8.72
C GLN A 4 17.44 -17.92 8.44
N GLN A 5 16.37 -17.76 9.22
CA GLN A 5 15.58 -16.53 9.22
C GLN A 5 16.49 -15.44 9.80
N LYS A 6 17.07 -14.63 8.91
CA LYS A 6 17.62 -13.32 9.30
C LYS A 6 16.51 -12.59 10.07
N HIS A 7 16.88 -11.99 11.18
CA HIS A 7 15.98 -11.23 12.04
C HIS A 7 15.46 -10.00 11.29
N SER A 8 14.50 -10.18 10.38
CA SER A 8 13.76 -9.09 9.74
C SER A 8 12.66 -8.67 10.71
N GLY A 9 13.06 -7.98 11.78
CA GLY A 9 12.11 -7.39 12.72
C GLY A 9 11.12 -6.51 11.95
N ARG A 10 9.83 -6.71 12.18
CA ARG A 10 8.79 -5.87 11.57
C ARG A 10 9.02 -4.44 12.02
N ILE A 11 9.38 -3.55 11.09
CA ILE A 11 9.48 -2.12 11.40
C ILE A 11 8.06 -1.62 11.67
N HIS A 12 7.76 -1.27 12.91
CA HIS A 12 6.49 -0.67 13.28
C HIS A 12 6.75 0.49 14.24
N THR A 13 6.14 1.64 13.96
CA THR A 13 6.23 2.83 14.83
C THR A 13 5.16 2.82 15.93
N GLY A 14 4.14 1.97 15.83
CA GLY A 14 3.05 1.88 16.81
C GLY A 14 2.07 3.06 16.78
N VAL A 15 2.18 3.93 15.77
CA VAL A 15 1.27 5.07 15.57
C VAL A 15 -0.16 4.56 15.43
N LYS A 16 -1.09 5.19 16.16
CA LYS A 16 -2.53 4.92 16.08
C LYS A 16 -3.24 6.15 15.54
N ALA A 17 -4.10 5.95 14.55
CA ALA A 17 -4.95 7.01 14.03
C ALA A 17 -5.92 7.51 15.12
N ARG A 18 -6.14 8.82 15.16
CA ARG A 18 -7.07 9.51 16.08
C ARG A 18 -8.30 10.06 15.37
N ALA A 19 -8.24 10.18 14.05
CA ALA A 19 -9.33 10.64 13.18
C ALA A 19 -9.15 10.09 11.75
N CYS A 20 -10.15 10.28 10.88
CA CYS A 20 -10.03 9.99 9.46
C CYS A 20 -8.86 10.79 8.83
N ASN A 21 -8.15 10.17 7.90
CA ASN A 21 -6.98 10.71 7.20
C ASN A 21 -5.76 11.02 8.08
N ASP A 22 -5.70 10.53 9.32
CA ASP A 22 -4.55 10.70 10.21
C ASP A 22 -3.42 9.70 9.89
N VAL A 23 -3.77 8.43 9.63
CA VAL A 23 -2.81 7.38 9.24
C VAL A 23 -3.41 6.52 8.14
N TRP A 24 -2.65 6.31 7.07
CA TRP A 24 -3.00 5.35 6.03
C TRP A 24 -2.11 4.12 6.11
N SER A 25 -2.72 2.94 6.06
CA SER A 25 -1.99 1.69 5.85
C SER A 25 -1.93 1.35 4.37
N VAL A 26 -0.78 0.83 3.96
CA VAL A 26 -0.46 0.58 2.56
C VAL A 26 0.20 -0.77 2.44
N ASP A 27 -0.25 -1.56 1.49
CA ASP A 27 0.27 -2.90 1.27
C ASP A 27 0.20 -3.28 -0.21
N PHE A 28 1.29 -3.87 -0.70
CA PHE A 28 1.25 -4.63 -1.94
C PHE A 28 0.73 -6.03 -1.62
N LYS A 29 -0.43 -6.40 -2.18
CA LYS A 29 -0.87 -7.79 -2.07
C LYS A 29 -0.06 -8.66 -3.02
N SER A 30 -0.06 -9.96 -2.75
CA SER A 30 0.56 -10.97 -3.62
C SER A 30 0.21 -10.75 -5.08
N TRP A 31 1.15 -11.06 -5.97
CA TRP A 31 0.97 -10.89 -7.39
C TRP A 31 0.14 -12.00 -8.03
N TRP A 32 -0.53 -11.67 -9.14
CA TRP A 32 -1.16 -12.65 -10.03
C TRP A 32 -1.01 -12.23 -11.50
N HIS A 33 -1.16 -13.19 -12.41
CA HIS A 33 -1.21 -12.87 -13.84
C HIS A 33 -2.62 -12.46 -14.26
N LEU A 34 -2.73 -11.37 -14.99
CA LEU A 34 -3.94 -11.00 -15.71
C LEU A 34 -4.13 -11.92 -16.92
N ASN A 35 -5.32 -11.91 -17.53
CA ASN A 35 -5.64 -12.75 -18.71
C ASN A 35 -4.69 -12.52 -19.89
N ASN A 36 -4.01 -11.37 -19.96
CA ASN A 36 -3.00 -11.02 -20.94
C ASN A 36 -1.56 -11.39 -20.50
N GLN A 37 -1.41 -12.27 -19.50
CA GLN A 37 -0.15 -12.73 -18.90
C GLN A 37 0.70 -11.65 -18.20
N GLN A 38 0.20 -10.41 -18.07
CA GLN A 38 0.92 -9.38 -17.32
C GLN A 38 0.86 -9.64 -15.83
N LEU A 39 1.99 -9.45 -15.15
CA LEU A 39 2.07 -9.50 -13.70
C LEU A 39 1.33 -8.29 -13.10
N CYS A 40 0.43 -8.56 -12.18
CA CYS A 40 -0.32 -7.55 -11.44
C CYS A 40 0.07 -7.63 -9.97
N GLU A 41 0.62 -6.54 -9.44
CA GLU A 41 0.84 -6.31 -8.01
C GLU A 41 -0.10 -5.18 -7.57
N PRO A 42 -1.21 -5.50 -6.88
CA PRO A 42 -2.14 -4.47 -6.43
C PRO A 42 -1.53 -3.68 -5.25
N LEU A 43 -1.47 -2.36 -5.39
CA LEU A 43 -1.21 -1.45 -4.29
C LEU A 43 -2.54 -1.07 -3.64
N THR A 44 -2.72 -1.43 -2.38
CA THR A 44 -3.92 -1.10 -1.60
C THR A 44 -3.60 0.01 -0.59
N VAL A 45 -4.47 1.02 -0.48
CA VAL A 45 -4.36 2.08 0.53
C VAL A 45 -5.68 2.19 1.30
N ARG A 46 -5.58 2.18 2.62
CA ARG A 46 -6.72 2.18 3.54
C ARG A 46 -6.52 3.20 4.65
N ASP A 47 -7.59 3.87 5.02
CA ASP A 47 -7.61 4.72 6.21
C ASP A 47 -7.66 3.88 7.49
N GLU A 48 -6.74 4.13 8.42
CA GLU A 48 -6.64 3.34 9.65
C GLU A 48 -7.74 3.61 10.66
N TRP A 49 -8.38 4.79 10.63
CA TRP A 49 -9.45 5.13 11.57
C TRP A 49 -10.80 4.54 11.14
N SER A 50 -11.28 4.96 9.97
CA SER A 50 -12.58 4.58 9.39
C SER A 50 -12.61 3.16 8.84
N ARG A 51 -11.43 2.58 8.60
CA ARG A 51 -11.24 1.29 7.93
C ARG A 51 -11.63 1.27 6.46
N PHE A 52 -11.92 2.43 5.88
CA PHE A 52 -12.29 2.59 4.48
C PHE A 52 -11.11 2.34 3.54
N LEU A 53 -11.35 1.59 2.46
CA LEU A 53 -10.37 1.38 1.40
C LEU A 53 -10.40 2.59 0.47
N LEU A 54 -9.36 3.42 0.55
CA LEU A 54 -9.29 4.69 -0.19
C LEU A 54 -9.06 4.45 -1.68
N ASP A 55 -8.16 3.53 -2.03
CA ASP A 55 -7.92 3.17 -3.43
C ASP A 55 -7.20 1.82 -3.58
N VAL A 56 -7.26 1.28 -4.80
CA VAL A 56 -6.53 0.10 -5.25
C VAL A 56 -6.01 0.36 -6.66
N TRP A 57 -4.69 0.30 -6.83
CA TRP A 57 -4.08 0.39 -8.16
C TRP A 57 -3.45 -0.93 -8.58
N ILE A 58 -3.71 -1.32 -9.82
CA ILE A 58 -2.96 -2.38 -10.49
C ILE A 58 -1.71 -1.75 -11.09
N LEU A 59 -0.56 -2.00 -10.47
CA LEU A 59 0.72 -1.52 -10.97
C LEU A 59 1.43 -2.61 -11.76
N SER A 60 2.06 -2.22 -12.86
CA SER A 60 2.90 -3.12 -13.65
C SER A 60 4.25 -3.41 -12.99
N ASN A 61 4.64 -2.59 -12.00
CA ASN A 61 5.76 -2.82 -11.10
C ASN A 61 5.67 -1.92 -9.86
N GLY A 62 6.34 -2.31 -8.76
CA GLY A 62 6.46 -1.50 -7.54
C GLY A 62 7.50 -0.38 -7.60
N ARG A 63 7.83 0.20 -8.77
CA ARG A 63 8.83 1.29 -8.83
C ARG A 63 8.31 2.53 -8.12
N ARG A 64 9.22 3.19 -7.40
CA ARG A 64 8.95 4.36 -6.55
C ARG A 64 8.21 5.47 -7.29
N GLU A 65 8.53 5.70 -8.56
CA GLU A 65 7.91 6.76 -9.36
C GLU A 65 6.43 6.49 -9.63
N GLN A 66 6.07 5.23 -9.92
CA GLN A 66 4.67 4.84 -10.13
C GLN A 66 3.88 4.97 -8.82
N VAL A 67 4.45 4.44 -7.73
CA VAL A 67 3.85 4.51 -6.39
C VAL A 67 3.64 5.95 -5.95
N ARG A 68 4.65 6.82 -6.12
CA ARG A 68 4.54 8.24 -5.78
C ARG A 68 3.38 8.92 -6.51
N ARG A 69 3.23 8.67 -7.81
CA ARG A 69 2.13 9.24 -8.60
C ARG A 69 0.75 8.80 -8.07
N CYS A 70 0.61 7.54 -7.65
CA CYS A 70 -0.62 7.07 -7.01
C CYS A 70 -0.92 7.86 -5.72
N PHE A 71 0.09 8.09 -4.88
CA PHE A 71 -0.07 8.87 -3.66
C PHE A 71 -0.39 10.33 -3.93
N ASP A 72 0.29 10.98 -4.88
CA ASP A 72 0.01 12.38 -5.23
C ASP A 72 -1.48 12.53 -5.62
N GLN A 73 -1.99 11.64 -6.49
CA GLN A 73 -3.41 11.61 -6.88
C GLN A 73 -4.37 11.24 -5.75
N LEU A 74 -3.92 10.45 -4.77
CA LEU A 74 -4.73 10.08 -3.62
C LEU A 74 -4.86 11.25 -2.64
N PHE A 75 -3.75 11.93 -2.37
CA PHE A 75 -3.71 13.11 -1.51
C PHE A 75 -4.55 14.24 -2.09
N GLU A 76 -4.54 14.45 -3.41
CA GLU A 76 -5.42 15.43 -4.05
C GLU A 76 -6.93 15.12 -3.83
N ARG A 77 -7.30 13.83 -3.77
CA ARG A 77 -8.70 13.40 -3.63
C ARG A 77 -9.18 13.26 -2.18
N HIS A 78 -8.31 12.80 -1.29
CA HIS A 78 -8.68 12.41 0.09
C HIS A 78 -7.87 13.13 1.16
N GLY A 79 -6.84 13.90 0.78
CA GLY A 79 -6.10 14.72 1.74
C GLY A 79 -7.00 15.79 2.35
N ASN A 80 -6.79 16.06 3.64
CA ASN A 80 -7.40 17.22 4.27
C ASN A 80 -6.49 18.43 3.95
N PHE A 81 -7.09 19.50 3.41
CA PHE A 81 -6.44 20.82 3.26
C PHE A 81 -6.73 21.71 4.47
#